data_AF-A0A7Y2TSC4-F1
#
_entry.id   AF-A0A7Y2TSC4-F1
#
_cell.length_a   1.000
_cell.length_b   1.000
_cell.length_c   1.000
_cell.angle_alpha   90.00
_cell.angle_beta   90.00
_cell.angle_gamma   90.00
#
_symmetry.space_group_name_H-M   'P 1'
#
loop_
_entity.id
_entity.type
_entity.pdbx_description
1 polymer ?
#
loop_
_entity_poly.entity_id
_entity_poly.type
_entity_poly.pdbx_seq_one_letter_code
_entity_poly.pdbx_strand_id
1 'polypeptide(L)'
;MTDYPSDLQIAQSAKKLPISEVAEGLGIPESHLIQYGHDKAKIDYDFLEGIEDRPDGKLILVTAISPTPAGEGKTTTTVGLGDGLCKLGHKALICLREPSLG
;
A
#
# COMPACT_ATOMS: atom_id res chain seq x y z
N MET A 1 1.74 -7.60 31.38
CA MET A 1 1.18 -6.90 30.20
C MET A 1 2.20 -7.05 29.10
N THR A 2 1.80 -7.49 27.92
CA THR A 2 2.72 -7.70 26.80
C THR A 2 3.33 -6.37 26.35
N ASP A 3 4.66 -6.35 26.26
CA ASP A 3 5.54 -5.21 25.95
C ASP A 3 5.54 -4.88 24.43
N TYR A 4 4.38 -4.63 23.83
CA TYR A 4 4.31 -4.21 22.44
C TYR A 4 4.12 -2.70 22.32
N PRO A 5 4.85 -2.03 21.40
CA PRO A 5 4.62 -0.62 21.11
C PRO A 5 3.21 -0.42 20.53
N SER A 6 2.62 0.75 20.75
CA SER A 6 1.35 1.12 20.12
C SER A 6 1.53 1.31 18.61
N ASP A 7 0.44 1.20 17.84
CA ASP A 7 0.43 1.41 16.38
C ASP A 7 1.04 2.76 15.98
N LEU A 8 0.78 3.81 16.77
CA LEU A 8 1.36 5.14 16.53
C LEU A 8 2.88 5.15 16.75
N GLN A 9 3.37 4.49 17.80
CA GLN A 9 4.81 4.38 18.05
C GLN A 9 5.50 3.61 16.93
N ILE A 10 4.89 2.52 16.45
CA ILE A 10 5.38 1.76 15.30
C ILE A 10 5.44 2.66 14.07
N ALA A 11 4.36 3.37 13.75
CA ALA A 11 4.29 4.27 12.59
C ALA A 11 5.32 5.42 12.65
N GLN A 12 5.53 6.02 13.81
CA GLN A 12 6.52 7.08 14.00
C GLN A 12 7.97 6.58 13.88
N SER A 13 8.22 5.32 14.27
CA SER A 13 9.55 4.70 14.16
C SER A 13 9.89 4.18 12.76
N ALA A 14 8.92 4.16 11.84
CA ALA A 14 9.08 3.59 10.51
C ALA A 14 10.07 4.39 9.66
N LYS A 15 11.06 3.69 9.09
CA LYS A 15 12.00 4.25 8.11
C LYS A 15 11.36 4.19 6.72
N LYS A 16 10.57 5.22 6.40
CA LYS A 16 9.89 5.34 5.11
C LYS A 16 10.88 5.71 4.02
N LEU A 17 10.76 5.05 2.87
CA LEU A 17 11.42 5.49 1.65
C LEU A 17 10.72 6.75 1.10
N PRO A 18 11.44 7.64 0.40
CA PRO A 18 10.82 8.66 -0.44
C PRO A 18 9.85 8.03 -1.44
N ILE A 19 8.74 8.71 -1.71
CA ILE A 19 7.71 8.18 -2.61
C ILE A 19 8.22 8.00 -4.05
N SER A 20 9.21 8.79 -4.46
CA SER A 20 9.89 8.66 -5.75
C SER A 20 10.64 7.34 -5.89
N GLU A 21 11.33 6.88 -4.84
CA GLU A 21 12.02 5.57 -4.84
C GLU A 21 11.02 4.40 -4.91
N VAL A 22 9.89 4.53 -4.22
CA VAL A 22 8.80 3.53 -4.30
C VAL A 22 8.24 3.47 -5.73
N ALA A 23 8.00 4.62 -6.35
CA ALA A 23 7.50 4.73 -7.72
C ALA A 23 8.49 4.18 -8.77
N GLU A 24 9.79 4.42 -8.59
CA GLU A 24 10.85 3.87 -9.44
C GLU A 24 10.82 2.33 -9.43
N GLY A 25 10.70 1.71 -8.25
CA GLY A 25 10.55 0.25 -8.12
C GLY A 25 9.32 -0.32 -8.84
N LEU A 26 8.31 0.52 -9.10
CA LEU A 26 7.12 0.15 -9.86
C LEU A 26 7.25 0.42 -11.37
N GLY A 27 8.28 1.16 -11.79
CA GLY A 27 8.46 1.60 -13.17
C GLY A 27 7.61 2.82 -13.52
N ILE A 28 7.32 3.66 -12.53
CA ILE A 28 6.59 4.93 -12.70
C ILE A 28 7.63 6.07 -12.74
N PRO A 29 7.82 6.75 -13.88
CA PRO A 29 8.74 7.88 -13.99
C PRO A 29 8.36 9.04 -13.08
N GLU A 30 9.35 9.77 -12.56
CA GLU A 30 9.12 10.94 -11.71
C GLU A 30 8.29 12.03 -12.39
N SER A 31 8.37 12.15 -13.73
CA SER A 31 7.56 13.09 -14.52
C SER A 31 6.05 12.85 -14.42
N HIS A 32 5.62 11.66 -14.00
CA HIS A 32 4.21 11.30 -13.79
C HIS A 32 3.82 11.27 -12.30
N LEU A 33 4.67 11.80 -11.41
CA LEU A 33 4.38 11.91 -9.98
C LEU A 33 4.06 13.35 -9.60
N ILE A 34 2.85 13.56 -9.09
CA ILE A 34 2.44 14.81 -8.47
C ILE A 34 2.63 14.66 -6.96
N GLN A 35 3.78 15.08 -6.44
CA GLN A 35 4.15 14.85 -5.03
C GLN A 35 3.42 15.76 -4.04
N TYR A 36 3.07 15.20 -2.89
CA TYR A 36 2.47 15.88 -1.73
C TYR A 36 3.34 15.65 -0.50
N GLY A 37 4.44 16.41 -0.42
CA GLY A 37 5.53 16.13 0.52
C GLY A 37 6.38 14.95 0.04
N HIS A 38 7.12 14.33 0.97
CA HIS A 38 8.15 13.35 0.60
C HIS A 38 7.66 11.90 0.47
N ASP A 39 6.49 11.57 1.01
CA ASP A 39 6.00 10.20 1.20
C ASP A 39 4.64 9.93 0.57
N LYS A 40 4.12 10.88 -0.23
CA LYS A 40 2.82 10.78 -0.90
C LYS A 40 2.89 11.41 -2.28
N ALA A 41 2.21 10.83 -3.25
CA ALA A 41 2.07 11.38 -4.59
C ALA A 41 0.74 10.93 -5.20
N LYS A 42 0.25 11.69 -6.17
CA LYS A 42 -0.72 11.21 -7.16
C LYS A 42 0.04 10.75 -8.41
N ILE A 43 -0.51 9.76 -9.09
CA ILE A 43 -0.01 9.30 -10.40
C ILE A 43 -0.84 10.02 -11.46
N ASP A 44 -0.17 10.57 -12.46
CA ASP A 44 -0.79 11.20 -13.62
C ASP A 44 -1.60 10.17 -14.46
N TYR A 45 -2.72 10.60 -15.02
CA TYR A 45 -3.59 9.76 -15.86
C TYR A 45 -2.92 9.39 -17.18
N ASP A 46 -2.11 10.28 -17.76
CA ASP A 46 -1.39 10.02 -19.02
C ASP A 46 -0.49 8.77 -18.91
N PHE A 47 0.07 8.52 -17.73
CA PHE A 47 0.85 7.31 -17.47
C PHE A 47 -0.01 6.05 -17.51
N LEU A 48 -1.24 6.12 -16.98
CA LEU A 48 -2.16 4.98 -16.93
C LEU A 48 -2.64 4.59 -18.33
N GLU A 49 -2.99 5.58 -19.16
CA GLU A 49 -3.35 5.37 -20.56
C GLU A 49 -2.19 4.74 -21.35
N GLY A 50 -0.96 5.18 -21.08
CA GLY A 50 0.24 4.64 -21.72
C GLY A 50 0.62 3.21 -21.36
N ILE A 51 -0.09 2.57 -20.41
CA ILE A 51 0.20 1.19 -19.97
C ILE A 51 -0.97 0.22 -20.15
N GLU A 52 -2.05 0.62 -20.84
CA GLU A 52 -3.25 -0.21 -21.05
C GLU A 52 -2.95 -1.53 -21.78
N ASP A 53 -1.96 -1.56 -22.67
CA ASP A 53 -1.55 -2.77 -23.39
C ASP A 53 -0.74 -3.76 -22.54
N ARG A 54 -0.38 -3.39 -21.30
CA ARG A 54 0.36 -4.30 -20.40
C ARG A 54 -0.59 -5.37 -19.87
N PRO A 55 -0.14 -6.64 -19.76
CA PRO A 55 -0.97 -7.69 -19.20
C PRO A 55 -1.30 -7.40 -17.73
N ASP A 56 -2.54 -7.65 -17.35
CA ASP A 56 -2.98 -7.55 -15.95
C ASP A 56 -2.19 -8.48 -15.03
N GLY A 57 -1.97 -8.00 -13.81
CA GLY A 57 -1.45 -8.80 -12.71
C GLY A 57 -2.50 -9.78 -12.16
N LYS A 58 -2.16 -10.45 -11.05
CA LYS A 58 -3.14 -11.26 -10.30
C LYS A 58 -3.92 -10.38 -9.34
N LEU A 59 -5.26 -10.42 -9.43
CA LEU A 59 -6.14 -9.74 -8.50
C LEU A 59 -6.51 -10.67 -7.33
N ILE A 60 -6.15 -10.28 -6.11
CA ILE A 60 -6.46 -11.02 -4.88
C ILE A 60 -7.40 -10.16 -4.03
N LEU A 61 -8.63 -10.64 -3.83
CA LEU A 61 -9.63 -9.99 -2.98
C LEU A 61 -9.53 -10.52 -1.55
N VAL A 62 -9.27 -9.61 -0.59
CA VAL A 62 -9.31 -9.94 0.84
C VAL A 62 -10.70 -9.64 1.39
N THR A 63 -11.36 -10.67 1.94
CA THR A 63 -12.66 -10.57 2.60
C THR A 63 -12.58 -11.07 4.04
N ALA A 64 -13.64 -10.86 4.82
CA ALA A 64 -13.77 -11.34 6.19
C ALA A 64 -15.18 -11.88 6.42
N ILE A 65 -15.35 -12.61 7.52
CA ILE A 65 -16.67 -12.96 8.05
C ILE A 65 -17.45 -11.70 8.48
N SER A 66 -18.71 -11.88 8.84
CA SER A 66 -19.52 -10.81 9.43
C SER A 66 -18.80 -10.17 10.63
N PRO A 67 -18.75 -8.82 10.73
CA PRO A 67 -18.04 -8.15 11.80
C PRO A 67 -18.55 -8.52 13.19
N THR A 68 -17.62 -8.63 14.13
CA THR A 68 -17.84 -8.94 15.54
C THR A 68 -17.11 -7.93 16.42
N PRO A 69 -17.50 -7.77 17.71
CA PRO A 69 -16.81 -6.87 18.63
C PRO A 69 -15.33 -7.22 18.87
N ALA A 70 -14.90 -8.44 18.56
CA ALA A 70 -13.50 -8.86 18.72
C ALA A 70 -12.57 -8.27 17.64
N GLY A 71 -13.12 -7.90 16.48
CA GLY A 71 -12.38 -7.42 15.33
C GLY A 71 -11.72 -8.56 14.52
N GLU A 72 -11.80 -8.46 13.20
CA GLU A 72 -11.38 -9.53 12.28
C GLU A 72 -10.00 -9.29 11.66
N GLY A 73 -9.42 -8.10 11.87
CA GLY A 73 -8.08 -7.78 11.36
C GLY A 73 -7.95 -7.73 9.83
N LYS A 74 -9.05 -7.53 9.10
CA LYS A 74 -9.06 -7.58 7.62
C LYS A 74 -7.98 -6.70 6.97
N THR A 75 -7.89 -5.43 7.35
CA THR A 75 -6.92 -4.49 6.77
C THR A 75 -5.48 -4.86 7.16
N THR A 76 -5.27 -5.29 8.41
CA THR A 76 -3.97 -5.80 8.89
C THR A 76 -3.52 -6.99 8.04
N THR A 77 -4.41 -7.92 7.75
CA THR A 77 -4.14 -9.09 6.90
C THR A 77 -3.86 -8.67 5.45
N THR A 78 -4.57 -7.67 4.89
CA THR A 78 -4.27 -7.16 3.55
C THR A 78 -2.85 -6.59 3.46
N VAL A 79 -2.44 -5.77 4.43
CA VAL A 79 -1.08 -5.20 4.47
C VAL A 79 -0.04 -6.31 4.64
N GLY A 80 -0.23 -7.19 5.62
CA GLY A 80 0.70 -8.30 5.90
C GLY A 80 0.82 -9.31 4.74
N LEU A 81 -0.25 -9.56 4.00
CA LEU A 81 -0.21 -10.38 2.79
C LEU A 81 0.64 -9.71 1.70
N GLY A 82 0.48 -8.40 1.49
CA GLY A 82 1.31 -7.63 0.56
C GLY A 82 2.80 -7.71 0.93
N ASP A 83 3.13 -7.45 2.19
CA ASP A 83 4.50 -7.56 2.70
C ASP A 83 5.08 -8.97 2.53
N GLY A 84 4.28 -10.00 2.82
CA GLY A 84 4.67 -11.40 2.65
C GLY A 84 4.98 -11.76 1.19
N LEU A 85 4.14 -11.32 0.25
CA LEU A 85 4.38 -11.53 -1.19
C LEU A 85 5.65 -10.83 -1.66
N CYS A 86 5.88 -9.58 -1.25
CA CYS A 86 7.11 -8.85 -1.56
C CYS A 86 8.35 -9.54 -0.98
N LYS A 87 8.27 -10.05 0.26
CA LYS A 87 9.36 -10.80 0.91
C LYS A 87 9.69 -12.12 0.18
N LEU A 88 8.72 -12.72 -0.49
CA LEU A 88 8.89 -13.90 -1.34
C LEU A 88 9.41 -13.57 -2.76
N GLY A 89 9.65 -12.29 -3.06
CA GLY A 89 10.18 -11.84 -4.36
C GLY A 89 9.11 -11.57 -5.42
N HIS A 90 7.83 -11.53 -5.05
CA HIS A 90 6.76 -11.13 -5.97
C HIS A 90 6.64 -9.61 -6.04
N LYS A 91 6.44 -9.06 -7.24
CA LYS A 91 6.06 -7.65 -7.41
C LYS A 91 4.58 -7.48 -7.04
N ALA A 92 4.31 -7.08 -5.80
CA ALA A 92 2.96 -6.93 -5.24
C ALA A 92 2.70 -5.51 -4.76
N LEU A 93 1.42 -5.11 -4.80
CA LEU A 93 0.90 -3.83 -4.32
C LEU A 93 -0.42 -4.07 -3.61
N ILE A 94 -0.77 -3.20 -2.66
CA ILE A 94 -2.06 -3.22 -1.98
C ILE A 94 -2.88 -1.99 -2.35
N CYS A 95 -4.19 -2.16 -2.47
CA CYS A 95 -5.15 -1.09 -2.69
C CYS A 95 -6.09 -1.00 -1.49
N LEU A 96 -6.14 0.18 -0.85
CA LEU A 96 -6.94 0.44 0.33
C LEU A 96 -7.85 1.67 0.11
N ARG A 97 -8.89 1.79 0.93
CA ARG A 97 -9.78 2.97 0.93
C ARG A 97 -9.22 4.02 1.88
N GLU A 98 -9.35 5.28 1.49
CA GLU A 98 -9.12 6.41 2.39
C GLU A 98 -10.19 6.41 3.52
N PRO A 99 -9.82 6.56 4.79
CA PRO A 99 -10.79 6.65 5.89
C PRO A 99 -11.56 7.97 5.85
N SER A 100 -12.74 8.00 6.45
CA SER A 100 -13.45 9.25 6.74
C SER A 100 -12.66 10.09 7.76
N LEU A 101 -12.78 11.41 7.69
CA LEU A 101 -12.20 12.34 8.65
C LEU A 101 -12.98 12.40 9.98
N GLY A 102 -14.29 12.13 9.93
CA GLY A 102 -15.22 12.28 11.06
C GLY A 102 -15.15 11.19 12.12
#